data_AF-A0A7J8TKW0-F1
#
_entry.id   AF-A0A7J8TKW0-F1
#
_cell.length_a   1.000
_cell.length_b   1.000
_cell.length_c   1.000
_cell.angle_alpha   90.00
_cell.angle_beta   90.00
_cell.angle_gamma   90.00
#
_symmetry.space_group_name_H-M   'P 1'
#
loop_
_entity.id
_entity.type
_entity.pdbx_description
1 polymer ?
#
loop_
_entity_poly.entity_id
_entity_poly.type
_entity_poly.pdbx_seq_one_letter_code
_entity_poly.pdbx_strand_id
1 'polypeptide(L)'
;MRVRVQIDVRKPLRRKKQVMSSGVCSYVKFKYERLSLFCFFCGRLGHNDSYCETKMLMGSDLTVMDWDLSLRAPSRRALSLSSIWLREE
;
A
#
# COMPACT_ATOMS: atom_id res chain seq x y z
N MET A 1 7.67 -10.84 7.09
CA MET A 1 8.60 -9.90 7.77
C MET A 1 7.90 -8.55 7.96
N ARG A 2 7.98 -7.95 9.15
CA ARG A 2 7.42 -6.63 9.47
C ARG A 2 8.53 -5.76 10.03
N VAL A 3 8.66 -4.53 9.55
CA VAL A 3 9.71 -3.60 9.99
C VAL A 3 9.06 -2.23 10.20
N ARG A 4 9.51 -1.49 11.21
CA ARG A 4 9.11 -0.10 11.43
C ARG A 4 10.16 0.81 10.82
N VAL A 5 9.72 1.76 10.02
CA VAL A 5 10.60 2.71 9.34
C VAL A 5 9.98 4.11 9.40
N GLN A 6 10.83 5.13 9.42
CA GLN A 6 10.40 6.50 9.21
C GLN A 6 10.18 6.74 7.71
N ILE A 7 9.04 7.31 7.34
CA ILE A 7 8.70 7.63 5.96
C ILE A 7 8.37 9.11 5.82
N ASP A 8 8.73 9.68 4.68
CA ASP A 8 8.30 11.02 4.30
C ASP A 8 6.88 10.97 3.73
N VAL A 9 5.92 11.51 4.47
CA VAL A 9 4.49 11.53 4.09
C VAL A 9 4.21 12.44 2.89
N ARG A 10 5.15 13.33 2.55
CA ARG A 10 5.04 14.22 1.39
C ARG A 10 5.40 13.51 0.08
N LYS A 11 5.92 12.28 0.15
CA LYS A 11 6.28 11.48 -1.04
C LYS A 11 5.32 10.32 -1.21
N PRO A 12 5.09 9.85 -2.45
CA PRO A 12 4.29 8.67 -2.69
C PRO A 12 4.89 7.43 -2.01
N LEU A 13 4.03 6.55 -1.49
CA LEU A 13 4.48 5.30 -0.88
C LEU A 13 5.15 4.39 -1.92
N ARG A 14 6.22 3.71 -1.50
CA ARG A 14 6.92 2.74 -2.33
C ARG A 14 6.11 1.44 -2.42
N ARG A 15 5.84 0.96 -3.63
CA ARG A 15 5.08 -0.29 -3.89
C ARG A 15 5.97 -1.53 -3.92
N LYS A 16 7.14 -1.40 -4.55
CA LYS A 16 8.12 -2.47 -4.67
C LYS A 16 9.54 -1.90 -4.65
N LYS A 17 10.50 -2.73 -4.28
CA LYS A 17 11.93 -2.42 -4.40
C LYS A 17 12.65 -3.65 -4.94
N GLN A 18 13.53 -3.43 -5.91
CA GLN A 18 14.44 -4.47 -6.34
C GLN A 18 15.51 -4.64 -5.27
N VAL A 19 15.73 -5.89 -4.87
CA VAL A 19 16.77 -6.29 -3.94
C VAL A 19 17.63 -7.35 -4.62
N MET A 20 18.92 -7.31 -4.34
CA MET A 20 19.85 -8.33 -4.76
C MET A 20 20.20 -9.17 -3.55
N SER A 21 20.01 -10.49 -3.66
CA SER A 21 20.38 -11.44 -2.63
C SER A 21 21.10 -12.61 -3.30
N SER A 22 22.34 -12.88 -2.88
CA SER A 22 23.13 -14.01 -3.39
C SER A 22 23.25 -14.03 -4.93
N GLY A 23 23.42 -12.87 -5.56
CA GLY A 23 23.51 -12.74 -7.01
C GLY A 23 22.18 -12.79 -7.77
N VAL A 24 21.05 -13.02 -7.09
CA VAL A 24 19.71 -13.02 -7.70
C VAL A 24 19.01 -11.69 -7.44
N CYS A 25 18.53 -11.05 -8.51
CA CYS A 25 17.69 -9.87 -8.44
C CYS A 25 16.22 -10.28 -8.26
N SER A 26 15.57 -9.76 -7.21
CA SER A 26 14.16 -10.03 -6.93
C SER A 26 13.42 -8.75 -6.54
N TYR A 27 12.12 -8.67 -6.83
CA TYR A 27 11.27 -7.57 -6.39
C TYR A 27 10.57 -7.93 -5.09
N VAL A 28 10.79 -7.12 -4.06
CA VAL A 28 10.01 -7.19 -2.83
C VAL A 28 8.84 -6.21 -2.94
N LYS A 29 7.61 -6.69 -2.76
CA LYS A 29 6.42 -5.86 -2.67
C LYS A 29 6.20 -5.41 -1.23
N PHE A 30 5.85 -4.15 -1.03
CA PHE A 30 5.57 -3.59 0.28
C PHE A 30 4.07 -3.57 0.55
N LYS A 31 3.71 -3.86 1.80
CA LYS A 31 2.39 -3.62 2.35
C LYS A 31 2.54 -2.82 3.64
N TYR A 32 1.62 -1.90 3.88
CA TYR A 32 1.66 -0.94 4.97
C TYR A 32 0.60 -1.28 6.01
N GLU A 33 1.02 -1.35 7.27
CA GLU A 33 0.12 -1.43 8.41
C GLU A 33 -0.30 -0.04 8.85
N ARG A 34 -1.54 0.08 9.36
CA ARG A 34 -2.10 1.35 9.86
C ARG A 34 -2.04 2.48 8.83
N LEU A 35 -2.21 2.14 7.55
CA LEU A 35 -2.35 3.10 6.46
C LEU A 35 -3.57 3.99 6.75
N SER A 36 -3.29 5.24 7.14
CA SER A 36 -4.28 6.28 7.47
C SER A 36 -4.90 6.85 6.19
N LEU A 37 -5.42 8.08 6.24
CA LEU A 37 -5.93 8.79 5.08
C LEU A 37 -4.88 8.80 3.95
N PHE A 38 -5.19 8.14 2.85
CA PHE A 38 -4.29 7.86 1.73
C PHE A 38 -4.98 8.22 0.42
N CYS A 39 -4.23 8.85 -0.48
CA CYS A 39 -4.68 9.21 -1.81
C CYS A 39 -4.21 8.15 -2.81
N PHE A 40 -5.16 7.43 -3.40
CA PHE A 40 -4.90 6.45 -4.46
C PHE A 40 -4.54 7.12 -5.80
N PHE A 41 -4.81 8.42 -5.95
CA PHE A 41 -4.42 9.16 -7.14
C PHE A 41 -2.92 9.54 -7.14
N CYS A 42 -2.42 10.14 -6.06
CA CYS A 42 -1.03 10.60 -5.99
C CYS A 42 -0.11 9.73 -5.11
N GLY A 43 -0.67 8.74 -4.41
CA GLY A 43 0.08 7.81 -3.56
C GLY A 43 0.57 8.37 -2.23
N ARG A 44 0.13 9.56 -1.82
CA ARG A 44 0.59 10.26 -0.59
C ARG A 44 -0.39 10.08 0.58
N LEU A 45 0.11 10.33 1.79
CA LEU A 45 -0.69 10.33 3.00
C LEU A 45 -1.21 11.74 3.33
N GLY A 46 -2.32 11.79 4.07
CA GLY A 46 -2.88 13.02 4.65
C GLY A 46 -4.09 13.61 3.93
N HIS A 47 -4.48 13.06 2.77
CA HIS A 47 -5.69 13.45 2.05
C HIS A 47 -6.25 12.25 1.26
N ASN A 48 -7.50 12.35 0.81
CA ASN A 48 -8.12 11.39 -0.11
C ASN A 48 -8.09 11.94 -1.55
N ASP A 49 -8.56 11.15 -2.50
CA ASP A 49 -8.55 11.54 -3.92
C ASP A 49 -9.41 12.77 -4.22
N SER A 50 -10.47 13.02 -3.45
CA SER A 50 -11.35 14.18 -3.62
C SER A 50 -10.68 15.50 -3.25
N TYR A 51 -9.72 15.47 -2.32
CA TYR A 51 -8.94 16.63 -1.87
C TYR A 51 -7.50 16.60 -2.40
N CYS A 52 -7.26 15.89 -3.50
CA CYS A 52 -5.94 15.82 -4.10
C CYS A 52 -5.70 17.02 -5.01
N GLU A 53 -4.79 17.90 -4.62
CA GLU A 53 -4.37 19.06 -5.40
C GLU A 53 -3.87 18.65 -6.80
N THR A 54 -3.09 17.57 -6.90
CA THR A 54 -2.61 17.05 -8.19
C THR A 54 -3.76 16.64 -9.11
N LYS A 55 -4.83 16.05 -8.55
CA LYS A 55 -6.02 15.66 -9.31
C LYS A 55 -6.81 16.89 -9.77
N MET A 56 -6.90 17.91 -8.93
CA MET A 56 -7.59 19.17 -9.27
C MET A 56 -6.87 19.92 -10.39
N LEU A 57 -5.53 19.87 -10.41
CA LEU A 57 -4.70 20.57 -11.41
C LEU A 57 -4.65 19.85 -12.76
N MET A 58 -4.64 18.51 -12.79
CA MET A 58 -4.41 17.76 -14.04
C MET A 58 -5.68 17.51 -14.87
N GLY A 59 -6.89 17.73 -14.33
CA GLY A 59 -8.12 17.28 -14.98
C GLY A 59 -8.19 15.75 -15.02
N SER A 60 -9.39 15.16 -15.08
CA SER A 60 -9.60 13.72 -14.86
C SER A 60 -9.17 12.81 -16.02
N ASP A 61 -8.20 13.20 -16.83
CA ASP A 61 -7.87 12.47 -18.04
C ASP A 61 -6.93 11.28 -17.74
N LEU A 62 -7.58 10.13 -17.52
CA LEU A 62 -7.08 8.78 -17.81
C LEU A 62 -5.76 8.35 -17.14
N THR A 63 -5.46 8.82 -15.94
CA THR A 63 -4.36 8.22 -15.17
C THR A 63 -4.79 6.83 -14.67
N VAL A 64 -4.12 5.78 -15.15
CA VAL A 64 -4.20 4.44 -14.56
C VAL A 64 -3.84 4.57 -13.08
N MET A 65 -4.82 4.32 -12.21
CA MET A 65 -4.66 4.41 -10.77
C MET A 65 -3.70 3.31 -10.32
N ASP A 66 -2.46 3.70 -10.11
CA ASP A 66 -1.34 2.81 -9.84
C ASP A 66 -1.34 2.26 -8.40
N TRP A 67 -2.21 2.80 -7.55
CA TRP A 67 -2.35 2.44 -6.14
C TRP A 67 -3.73 1.84 -5.91
N ASP A 68 -3.77 0.73 -5.16
CA ASP A 68 -4.97 -0.02 -4.84
C ASP A 68 -4.96 -0.48 -3.36
N LEU A 69 -6.01 -1.19 -2.95
CA LEU A 69 -6.13 -1.72 -1.59
C LEU A 69 -5.08 -2.80 -1.27
N SER A 70 -4.38 -3.35 -2.27
CA SER A 70 -3.34 -4.38 -2.07
C SER A 70 -2.14 -3.85 -1.25
N LEU A 71 -1.97 -2.53 -1.20
CA LEU A 71 -1.01 -1.83 -0.34
C LEU A 71 -1.30 -1.99 1.14
N ARG A 72 -2.54 -2.29 1.54
CA ARG A 72 -2.89 -2.45 2.95
C ARG A 72 -2.49 -3.83 3.43
N ALA A 73 -1.71 -3.89 4.49
CA ALA A 73 -1.45 -5.15 5.16
C ALA A 73 -2.75 -5.64 5.86
N PRO A 74 -3.09 -6.95 5.76
CA PRO A 74 -4.24 -7.49 6.45
C PRO A 74 -4.06 -7.34 7.98
N SER A 75 -5.16 -7.05 8.67
CA SER A 75 -5.14 -6.97 10.13
C SER A 75 -4.85 -8.36 10.71
N ARG A 76 -4.23 -8.42 11.90
CA ARG A 76 -3.99 -9.72 12.57
C ARG A 76 -5.29 -10.48 12.86
N ARG A 77 -6.40 -9.75 13.10
CA ARG A 77 -7.74 -10.35 13.29
C ARG A 77 -8.35 -10.86 11.98
N ALA A 78 -8.03 -10.24 10.85
CA ALA A 78 -8.48 -10.70 9.54
C ALA A 78 -7.73 -11.95 9.06
N LEU A 79 -6.51 -12.20 9.57
CA LEU A 79 -5.77 -13.44 9.31
C LEU A 79 -6.19 -14.60 10.21
N SER A 80 -6.92 -14.34 11.31
CA SER A 80 -7.51 -15.39 12.15
C SER A 80 -8.89 -15.83 11.65
N LEU A 81 -9.19 -15.57 10.37
CA LEU A 81 -10.47 -15.91 9.73
C LEU A 81 -10.39 -17.24 8.95
N SER A 82 -9.42 -18.10 9.27
CA SER A 82 -9.76 -19.50 9.48
C SER A 82 -10.23 -19.61 10.93
N SER A 83 -11.54 -19.73 11.11
CA SER A 83 -12.09 -19.98 12.43
C SER A 83 -11.40 -21.20 13.02
N ILE A 84 -10.79 -21.04 14.19
CA ILE A 84 -10.09 -22.10 14.96
C ILE A 84 -10.95 -23.36 15.16
N TRP A 85 -12.26 -23.25 14.92
CA TRP A 85 -13.29 -24.27 15.11
C TRP A 85 -13.86 -24.90 13.83
N LEU A 86 -13.53 -24.43 12.63
CA LEU A 86 -13.91 -25.15 11.40
C LEU A 86 -12.83 -26.19 11.11
N ARG A 87 -13.08 -27.44 11.51
CA ARG A 87 -12.42 -28.60 10.89
C ARG A 87 -13.10 -28.81 9.55
N GLU A 88 -12.34 -28.73 8.47
CA GLU A 88 -12.78 -29.25 7.17
C GLU A 88 -12.88 -30.77 7.30
N GLU A 89 -14.06 -31.30 6.98
CA GLU A 89 -14.32 -32.73 6.77
C GLU A 89 -14.25 -33.02 5.27
#